data_AF-A0A166LH38-F1
#
_entry.id   AF-A0A166LH38-F1
#
_cell.length_a   1.000
_cell.length_b   1.000
_cell.length_c   1.000
_cell.angle_alpha   90.00
_cell.angle_beta   90.00
_cell.angle_gamma   90.00
#
_symmetry.space_group_name_H-M   'P 1'
#
loop_
_entity.id
_entity.type
_entity.pdbx_description
1 polymer ?
#
loop_
_entity_poly.entity_id
_entity_poly.type
_entity_poly.pdbx_seq_one_letter_code
_entity_poly.pdbx_strand_id
1 'polypeptide(L)'
;MNGDIDISGAELSSFLSILYPRNFRGHELGTIEEWSAVLRIASMWKFESIRELAIEQLDGRLPPLERLVLSRSYNIPLWLPTAFVGIVLRDSPLVLQEMQKIGLEDLVCIATAREAI
;
A
#
# COMPACT_ATOMS: atom_id res chain seq x y z
N MET A 1 -1.98 4.50 -20.80
CA MET A 1 -3.14 3.60 -20.67
C MET A 1 -4.09 4.23 -19.69
N ASN A 2 -5.17 4.86 -20.17
CA ASN A 2 -6.28 5.29 -19.33
C ASN A 2 -7.12 4.05 -19.05
N GLY A 3 -6.85 3.38 -17.92
CA GLY A 3 -7.76 2.40 -17.38
C GLY A 3 -8.86 3.14 -16.63
N ASP A 4 -10.11 2.78 -16.89
CA ASP A 4 -11.29 3.33 -16.22
C ASP A 4 -11.03 3.51 -14.72
N ILE A 5 -11.07 4.76 -14.28
CA ILE A 5 -10.98 5.14 -12.87
C ILE A 5 -12.34 4.82 -12.27
N ASP A 6 -12.61 3.53 -12.06
CA ASP A 6 -13.75 3.13 -11.25
C ASP A 6 -13.33 3.40 -9.80
N ILE A 7 -13.92 4.45 -9.23
CA ILE A 7 -13.79 4.77 -7.81
C ILE A 7 -15.05 4.24 -7.17
N SER A 8 -14.90 3.22 -6.32
CA SER A 8 -16.04 2.72 -5.58
C SER A 8 -16.57 3.83 -4.67
N GLY A 9 -17.89 3.87 -4.46
CA GLY A 9 -18.49 4.83 -3.53
C GLY A 9 -17.88 4.74 -2.11
N ALA A 10 -17.42 3.56 -1.71
CA ALA A 10 -16.74 3.37 -0.42
C ALA A 10 -15.36 4.05 -0.41
N GLU A 11 -14.58 3.93 -1.48
CA GLU A 11 -13.26 4.57 -1.56
C GLU A 11 -13.39 6.10 -1.54
N LEU A 12 -14.35 6.63 -2.32
CA LEU A 12 -14.65 8.06 -2.31
C LEU A 12 -15.12 8.52 -0.93
N SER A 13 -15.98 7.74 -0.26
CA SER A 13 -16.44 8.05 1.10
C SER A 13 -15.28 8.10 2.09
N SER A 14 -14.32 7.17 2.01
CA SER A 14 -13.13 7.17 2.86
C SER A 14 -12.25 8.39 2.59
N PHE A 15 -12.09 8.81 1.34
CA PHE A 15 -11.36 10.04 1.02
C PHE A 15 -12.09 11.30 1.52
N LEU A 16 -13.41 11.38 1.34
CA LEU A 16 -14.21 12.52 1.77
C LEU A 16 -14.28 12.65 3.29
N SER A 17 -14.19 11.55 4.06
CA SER A 17 -14.15 11.63 5.53
C SER A 17 -12.89 12.30 6.06
N ILE A 18 -11.79 12.28 5.29
CA ILE A 18 -10.56 13.03 5.61
C ILE A 18 -10.72 14.52 5.31
N LEU A 19 -11.41 14.88 4.22
CA LEU A 19 -11.66 16.27 3.85
C LEU A 19 -12.74 16.95 4.69
N TYR A 20 -13.76 16.18 5.08
CA TYR A 20 -14.92 16.65 5.83
C TYR A 20 -15.11 15.82 7.10
N PRO A 21 -14.15 15.88 8.05
CA PRO A 21 -14.22 15.07 9.26
C PRO A 21 -15.38 15.56 10.14
N ARG A 22 -16.20 14.62 10.65
CA ARG A 22 -17.21 14.96 11.65
C ARG A 22 -16.58 15.13 13.04
N ASN A 23 -15.44 14.47 13.27
CA ASN A 23 -14.61 14.64 14.45
C ASN A 23 -13.22 15.17 14.07
N PHE A 24 -12.96 16.45 14.34
CA PHE A 24 -11.66 17.06 14.06
C PHE A 24 -10.52 16.58 14.98
N ARG A 25 -10.82 15.80 16.03
CA ARG A 25 -9.80 15.30 16.98
C ARG A 25 -9.17 13.97 16.58
N GLY A 26 -9.66 13.31 15.54
CA GLY A 26 -9.14 12.02 15.08
C GLY A 26 -9.72 11.61 13.73
N HIS A 27 -9.25 10.49 13.18
CA HIS A 27 -9.76 9.96 11.92
C HIS A 27 -10.82 8.90 12.17
N GLU A 28 -11.88 8.91 11.37
CA GLU A 28 -12.93 7.87 11.41
C GLU A 28 -12.48 6.55 10.75
N LEU A 29 -11.39 6.61 9.97
CA LEU A 29 -10.83 5.47 9.26
C LEU A 29 -9.96 4.61 10.18
N GLY A 30 -10.28 3.31 10.25
CA GLY A 30 -9.59 2.36 11.11
C GLY A 30 -8.91 1.22 10.34
N THR A 31 -9.32 0.96 9.11
CA THR A 31 -8.91 -0.25 8.37
C THR A 31 -7.81 0.03 7.35
N ILE A 32 -7.03 -1.01 7.02
CA ILE A 32 -5.96 -0.92 6.01
C ILE A 32 -6.57 -0.61 4.64
N GLU A 33 -7.72 -1.21 4.34
CA GLU A 33 -8.45 -1.04 3.09
C GLU A 33 -8.91 0.41 2.91
N GLU A 34 -9.45 1.03 3.97
CA GLU A 34 -9.84 2.45 3.95
C GLU A 34 -8.64 3.37 3.70
N TRP A 35 -7.54 3.18 4.43
CA TRP A 35 -6.34 4.00 4.24
C TRP A 35 -5.66 3.76 2.88
N SER A 36 -5.72 2.54 2.35
CA SER A 36 -5.25 2.22 1.00
C SER A 36 -6.09 2.91 -0.07
N ALA A 37 -7.41 2.99 0.12
CA ALA A 37 -8.30 3.76 -0.74
C ALA A 37 -8.00 5.26 -0.71
N VAL A 38 -7.76 5.83 0.48
CA VAL A 38 -7.34 7.22 0.64
C VAL A 38 -6.01 7.46 -0.08
N LEU A 39 -5.02 6.59 0.10
CA LEU A 39 -3.72 6.68 -0.57
C LEU A 39 -3.88 6.68 -2.10
N ARG A 40 -4.75 5.81 -2.62
CA ARG A 40 -5.06 5.72 -4.06
C ARG A 40 -5.62 7.01 -4.60
N ILE A 41 -6.70 7.51 -3.99
CA ILE A 41 -7.39 8.71 -4.46
C ILE A 41 -6.51 9.95 -4.28
N ALA A 42 -5.82 10.08 -3.15
CA ALA A 42 -4.91 11.18 -2.89
C ALA A 42 -3.75 11.23 -3.90
N SER A 43 -3.18 10.08 -4.25
CA SER A 43 -2.12 10.00 -5.26
C SER A 43 -2.63 10.32 -6.67
N MET A 44 -3.82 9.83 -7.01
CA MET A 44 -4.46 10.05 -8.31
C MET A 44 -4.83 11.53 -8.53
N TRP A 45 -5.36 12.18 -7.50
CA TRP A 45 -5.76 13.59 -7.55
C TRP A 45 -4.64 14.55 -7.10
N LYS A 46 -3.46 14.03 -6.77
CA LYS A 46 -2.27 14.79 -6.36
C LYS A 46 -2.47 15.64 -5.10
N PHE A 47 -3.23 15.13 -4.14
CA PHE A 47 -3.31 15.70 -2.79
C PHE A 47 -2.14 15.19 -1.94
N GLU A 48 -0.97 15.83 -2.07
CA GLU A 48 0.26 15.36 -1.41
C GLU A 48 0.15 15.28 0.12
N SER A 49 -0.44 16.27 0.79
CA SER A 49 -0.57 16.22 2.26
C SER A 49 -1.47 15.08 2.75
N ILE A 50 -2.51 14.72 1.98
CA ILE A 50 -3.40 13.58 2.32
C ILE A 50 -2.70 12.26 1.98
N ARG A 51 -1.91 12.23 0.91
CA ARG A 51 -1.07 11.10 0.55
C ARG A 51 -0.05 10.81 1.65
N GLU A 52 0.64 11.82 2.16
CA GLU A 52 1.57 11.70 3.30
C GLU A 52 0.87 11.17 4.55
N LEU A 53 -0.30 11.72 4.90
CA LEU A 53 -1.11 11.22 6.01
C LEU A 53 -1.47 9.74 5.84
N ALA A 54 -1.90 9.32 4.65
CA ALA A 54 -2.24 7.93 4.39
C ALA A 54 -1.02 7.01 4.50
N ILE A 55 0.16 7.47 4.06
CA ILE A 55 1.42 6.75 4.24
C ILE A 55 1.72 6.57 5.73
N GLU A 56 1.62 7.63 6.54
CA GLU A 56 1.85 7.54 7.99
C GLU A 56 0.91 6.55 8.69
N GLN A 57 -0.37 6.52 8.29
CA GLN A 57 -1.37 5.64 8.90
C GLN A 57 -1.24 4.17 8.47
N LEU A 58 -0.70 3.92 7.28
CA LEU A 58 -0.43 2.58 6.77
C LEU A 58 0.93 2.04 7.24
N ASP A 59 1.85 2.92 7.63
CA ASP A 59 3.16 2.51 8.08
C ASP A 59 3.07 1.61 9.32
N GLY A 60 3.65 0.42 9.22
CA GLY A 60 3.71 -0.58 10.28
C GLY A 60 2.44 -1.41 10.43
N ARG A 61 1.36 -1.10 9.70
CA ARG A 61 0.11 -1.89 9.70
C ARG A 61 0.02 -2.86 8.53
N LEU A 62 0.68 -2.55 7.42
CA LEU A 62 0.65 -3.35 6.20
C LEU A 62 1.41 -4.68 6.35
N PRO A 63 0.86 -5.81 5.86
CA PRO A 63 1.62 -7.04 5.71
C PRO A 63 2.74 -6.85 4.66
N PRO A 64 3.84 -7.61 4.75
CA PRO A 64 5.04 -7.37 3.93
C PRO A 64 4.78 -7.34 2.41
N LEU A 65 3.89 -8.21 1.92
CA LEU A 65 3.54 -8.27 0.50
C LEU A 65 2.77 -7.02 0.04
N GLU A 66 1.71 -6.64 0.75
CA GLU A 66 0.92 -5.46 0.39
C GLU A 66 1.76 -4.19 0.50
N ARG A 67 2.65 -4.15 1.50
CA ARG A 67 3.63 -3.09 1.64
C ARG A 67 4.55 -2.97 0.43
N LEU A 68 5.06 -4.07 -0.10
CA LEU A 68 5.86 -4.08 -1.33
C LEU A 68 5.03 -3.56 -2.52
N VAL A 69 3.84 -4.11 -2.72
CA VAL A 69 2.97 -3.72 -3.85
C VAL A 69 2.63 -2.23 -3.80
N LEU A 70 2.14 -1.73 -2.66
CA LEU A 70 1.79 -0.32 -2.49
C LEU A 70 3.00 0.60 -2.63
N SER A 71 4.17 0.18 -2.11
CA SER A 71 5.39 0.95 -2.23
C SER A 71 5.82 1.14 -3.69
N ARG A 72 5.67 0.11 -4.53
CA ARG A 72 5.93 0.19 -5.97
C ARG A 72 4.86 0.99 -6.70
N SER A 73 3.58 0.76 -6.41
CA SER A 73 2.47 1.45 -7.07
C SER A 73 2.45 2.96 -6.82
N TYR A 74 2.79 3.40 -5.61
CA TYR A 74 2.72 4.81 -5.20
C TYR A 74 4.08 5.48 -4.98
N ASN A 75 5.16 4.81 -5.41
CA ASN A 75 6.54 5.27 -5.29
C ASN A 75 6.92 5.71 -3.86
N ILE A 76 6.83 4.77 -2.91
CA ILE A 76 7.12 4.96 -1.47
C ILE A 76 8.38 4.14 -1.12
N PRO A 77 9.59 4.60 -1.48
CA PRO A 77 10.81 3.80 -1.36
C PRO A 77 11.17 3.43 0.08
N LEU A 78 10.75 4.24 1.07
CA LEU A 78 10.99 4.00 2.49
C LEU A 78 10.42 2.67 2.98
N TRP A 79 9.38 2.15 2.32
CA TRP A 79 8.73 0.91 2.70
C TRP A 79 9.39 -0.34 2.13
N LEU A 80 10.22 -0.20 1.08
CA LEU A 80 10.84 -1.32 0.38
C LEU A 80 11.70 -2.18 1.32
N PRO A 81 12.64 -1.63 2.12
CA PRO A 81 13.52 -2.48 2.94
C PRO A 81 12.74 -3.36 3.91
N THR A 82 11.77 -2.78 4.62
CA THR A 82 10.92 -3.51 5.57
C THR A 82 10.06 -4.56 4.89
N ALA A 83 9.57 -4.27 3.68
CA ALA A 83 8.80 -5.23 2.89
C ALA A 83 9.66 -6.40 2.43
N PHE A 84 10.84 -6.15 1.86
CA PHE A 84 11.78 -7.19 1.42
C PHE A 84 12.21 -8.07 2.58
N VAL A 85 12.65 -7.49 3.70
CA VAL A 85 13.05 -8.25 4.90
C VAL A 85 11.89 -9.12 5.39
N GLY A 86 10.67 -8.56 5.47
CA GLY A 86 9.49 -9.31 5.91
C GLY A 86 9.09 -10.46 4.98
N ILE A 87 9.33 -10.35 3.67
CA ILE A 87 9.05 -11.42 2.70
C ILE A 87 10.16 -12.48 2.72
N VAL A 88 11.43 -12.05 2.77
CA VAL A 88 12.59 -12.96 2.72
C VAL A 88 12.68 -13.82 3.97
N LEU A 89 12.41 -13.25 5.16
CA LEU A 89 12.43 -13.98 6.43
C LEU A 89 11.17 -14.83 6.68
N ARG A 90 10.22 -14.84 5.74
CA ARG A 90 8.98 -15.61 5.90
C ARG A 90 9.23 -17.09 5.62
N ASP A 91 8.84 -17.96 6.56
CA ASP A 91 8.97 -19.42 6.41
C ASP A 91 8.14 -19.96 5.23
N SER A 92 6.99 -19.37 4.96
CA SER A 92 6.13 -19.83 3.87
C SER A 92 6.66 -19.41 2.49
N PRO A 93 6.60 -20.32 1.49
CA PRO A 93 6.94 -19.98 0.11
C PRO A 93 5.97 -18.92 -0.42
N LEU A 94 6.40 -18.18 -1.43
CA LEU A 94 5.49 -17.32 -2.20
C LEU A 94 4.50 -18.22 -2.97
N VAL A 95 3.21 -17.90 -2.92
CA VAL A 95 2.22 -18.59 -3.74
C VAL A 95 1.97 -17.83 -5.04
N LEU A 96 1.47 -18.52 -6.06
CA LEU A 96 1.27 -17.96 -7.41
C LEU A 96 0.46 -16.66 -7.40
N GLN A 97 -0.55 -16.55 -6.54
CA GLN A 97 -1.38 -15.34 -6.40
C GLN A 97 -0.60 -14.14 -5.87
N GLU A 98 0.40 -14.36 -5.02
CA GLU A 98 1.28 -13.30 -4.52
C GLU A 98 2.28 -12.90 -5.59
N MET A 99 2.84 -13.89 -6.30
CA MET A 99 3.78 -13.66 -7.39
C MET A 99 3.17 -12.81 -8.51
N GLN A 100 1.89 -13.00 -8.82
CA GLN A 100 1.17 -12.19 -9.81
C GLN A 100 1.05 -10.71 -9.43
N LYS A 101 1.16 -10.37 -8.14
CA LYS A 101 1.07 -8.99 -7.64
C LYS A 101 2.43 -8.29 -7.61
N ILE A 102 3.53 -9.05 -7.64
CA ILE A 102 4.90 -8.53 -7.55
C ILE A 102 5.50 -8.41 -8.95
N GLY A 103 6.27 -7.34 -9.20
CA GLY A 103 7.02 -7.20 -10.44
C GLY A 103 8.14 -8.26 -10.57
N LEU A 104 8.50 -8.61 -11.80
CA LEU A 104 9.52 -9.65 -12.05
C LEU A 104 10.87 -9.35 -11.39
N GLU A 105 11.32 -8.10 -11.41
CA GLU A 105 12.59 -7.69 -10.78
C GLU A 105 12.59 -7.92 -9.27
N ASP A 106 11.50 -7.54 -8.60
CA ASP A 106 11.34 -7.74 -7.16
C ASP A 106 11.26 -9.23 -6.81
N LEU A 107 10.57 -10.03 -7.63
CA LEU A 107 10.51 -11.48 -7.46
C LEU A 107 11.88 -12.14 -7.55
N VAL A 108 12.68 -11.79 -8.57
CA VAL A 108 14.04 -12.32 -8.71
C VAL A 108 14.88 -11.92 -7.50
N CYS A 109 14.81 -10.67 -7.07
CA CYS A 109 15.55 -10.20 -5.89
C CYS A 109 15.16 -10.97 -4.62
N ILE A 110 13.87 -11.17 -4.38
CA ILE A 110 13.37 -11.94 -3.22
C ILE A 110 13.83 -13.40 -3.31
N ALA A 111 13.71 -14.04 -4.48
CA ALA A 111 14.09 -15.44 -4.68
C ALA A 111 15.60 -15.65 -4.43
N THR A 112 16.44 -14.83 -5.04
CA THR A 112 17.90 -14.89 -4.85
C THR A 112 18.29 -14.62 -3.40
N ALA A 113 17.64 -13.67 -2.72
CA ALA A 113 17.91 -13.39 -1.31
C ALA A 113 17.53 -14.55 -0.40
N ARG A 114 16.41 -15.25 -0.67
CA ARG A 114 15.98 -16.43 0.09
C ARG A 114 16.90 -17.64 -0.09
N GLU A 115 17.47 -17.84 -1.28
CA GLU A 115 18.43 -18.93 -1.54
C GLU A 115 19.79 -18.71 -0.86
N ALA A 116 20.15 -17.46 -0.57
CA ALA A 116 21.43 -17.10 0.04
C ALA A 116 21.45 -17.20 1.58
N ILE A 117 20.31 -17.52 2.21
CA ILE A 117 20.15 -17.72 3.66
C ILE A 117 20.31 -19.21 3.98
#